data_AF-A0A920K201-F1
#
_entry.id   AF-A0A920K201-F1
#
_cell.length_a   1.000
_cell.length_b   1.000
_cell.length_c   1.000
_cell.angle_alpha   90.00
_cell.angle_beta   90.00
_cell.angle_gamma   90.00
#
_symmetry.space_group_name_H-M   'P 1'
#
loop_
_entity.id
_entity.type
_entity.pdbx_description
1 polymer ?
#
loop_
_entity_poly.entity_id
_entity_poly.type
_entity_poly.pdbx_seq_one_letter_code
_entity_poly.pdbx_strand_id
1 'polypeptide(L)' 'MKAHAEKEPVWSEAALDAYLANPRKAVKGTRMSFAGLRKEKDRHDVIEYMKQASK' A
#
# COMPACT_ATOMS: atom_id res chain seq x y z
N MET A 1 5.81 9.09 -5.01
CA MET A 1 5.03 9.41 -3.80
C MET A 1 4.29 10.75 -3.93
N LYS A 2 4.94 11.89 -4.26
CA LYS A 2 4.24 13.18 -4.43
C LYS A 2 3.00 13.12 -5.35
N ALA A 3 3.12 12.52 -6.53
CA ALA A 3 2.00 12.37 -7.46
C ALA A 3 0.86 11.45 -6.99
N HIS A 4 1.12 10.55 -6.02
CA HIS A 4 0.05 9.75 -5.41
C HIS A 4 -0.62 10.55 -4.30
N ALA A 5 0.14 11.27 -3.47
CA ALA A 5 -0.41 12.17 -2.44
C ALA A 5 -1.29 13.30 -3.01
N GLU A 6 -1.05 13.74 -4.25
CA GLU A 6 -1.90 14.72 -4.94
C GLU A 6 -3.21 14.12 -5.49
N LYS A 7 -3.22 12.81 -5.80
CA LYS A 7 -4.40 12.11 -6.35
C LYS A 7 -5.24 11.43 -5.26
N GLU A 8 -4.57 10.83 -4.29
CA GLU A 8 -5.14 10.22 -3.09
C GLU A 8 -4.27 10.59 -1.89
N PRO A 9 -4.60 11.68 -1.18
CA PRO A 9 -3.83 12.15 -0.04
C PRO A 9 -3.96 11.23 1.20
N VAL A 10 -4.95 10.34 1.23
CA VAL A 10 -5.27 9.49 2.38
C VAL A 10 -5.07 8.02 2.04
N TRP A 11 -4.29 7.32 2.86
CA TRP A 11 -4.11 5.88 2.76
C TRP A 11 -5.31 5.14 3.36
N SER A 12 -6.30 4.85 2.52
CA SER A 12 -7.41 3.96 2.85
C SER A 12 -6.98 2.48 2.80
N GLU A 13 -7.78 1.59 3.37
CA GLU A 13 -7.53 0.14 3.34
C GLU A 13 -7.47 -0.39 1.91
N ALA A 14 -8.36 0.08 1.02
CA ALA A 14 -8.37 -0.30 -0.38
C ALA A 14 -7.12 0.22 -1.13
N ALA A 15 -6.67 1.44 -0.82
CA ALA A 15 -5.45 2.00 -1.40
C ALA A 15 -4.20 1.23 -0.91
N LEU A 16 -4.17 0.86 0.37
CA LEU A 16 -3.11 0.03 0.95
C LEU A 16 -3.11 -1.37 0.36
N ASP A 17 -4.27 -2.00 0.16
CA ASP A 17 -4.36 -3.33 -0.47
C ASP A 17 -3.80 -3.30 -1.90
N ALA A 18 -4.21 -2.32 -2.70
CA ALA A 18 -3.69 -2.14 -4.06
C ALA A 18 -2.18 -1.86 -4.08
N TYR A 19 -1.68 -1.08 -3.13
CA TYR A 19 -0.27 -0.77 -3.00
C TYR A 19 0.54 -1.99 -2.57
N LEU A 20 0.08 -2.74 -1.57
CA LEU A 20 0.72 -3.95 -1.10
C LEU A 20 0.66 -5.06 -2.16
N ALA A 21 -0.35 -5.09 -3.03
CA ALA A 21 -0.42 -6.04 -4.14
C ALA A 21 0.66 -5.75 -5.20
N ASN A 22 0.86 -4.48 -5.58
CA ASN A 22 1.92 -4.09 -6.51
C ASN A 22 2.29 -2.59 -6.36
N PRO A 23 3.34 -2.27 -5.59
CA PRO A 23 3.71 -0.88 -5.31
C PRO A 23 4.09 -0.08 -6.55
N ARG A 24 4.74 -0.71 -7.53
CA ARG A 24 5.20 -0.06 -8.77
C ARG A 24 4.04 0.33 -9.67
N LYS A 25 2.99 -0.49 -9.69
CA LYS A 25 1.76 -0.23 -10.47
C LYS A 25 0.88 0.80 -9.77
N ALA A 26 0.72 0.70 -8.46
CA ALA A 26 -0.10 1.63 -7.68
C ALA A 26 0.52 3.04 -7.61
N VAL A 27 1.84 3.14 -7.40
CA VAL A 27 2.55 4.42 -7.34
C VAL A 27 3.70 4.43 -8.34
N LYS A 28 3.43 4.97 -9.53
CA LYS A 28 4.44 5.15 -10.57
C LYS A 28 5.61 5.99 -10.05
N GLY A 29 6.83 5.48 -10.24
CA GLY A 29 8.06 6.14 -9.76
C GLY A 29 8.30 6.01 -8.24
N THR A 30 7.65 5.05 -7.57
CA THR A 30 8.02 4.68 -6.20
C THR A 30 9.47 4.20 -6.14
N ARG A 31 10.20 4.61 -5.10
CA ARG A 31 11.56 4.13 -4.82
C ARG A 31 11.58 2.83 -4.00
N MET A 32 10.42 2.37 -3.54
CA MET A 32 10.31 1.15 -2.76
C MET A 32 10.61 -0.08 -3.65
N SER A 33 11.64 -0.84 -3.29
CA SER A 33 12.07 -2.07 -3.98
C SER A 33 11.27 -3.31 -3.55
N PHE A 34 9.98 -3.13 -3.26
CA PHE A 34 9.08 -4.22 -2.84
C PHE A 34 8.28 -4.77 -4.04
N ALA A 35 8.21 -6.09 -4.15
CA ALA A 35 7.50 -6.77 -5.25
C ALA A 35 5.98 -6.81 -5.05
N GLY A 36 5.52 -6.74 -3.80
CA GLY A 36 4.12 -6.91 -3.42
C GLY A 36 3.79 -8.29 -2.84
N LEU A 37 2.63 -8.40 -2.19
CA LEU A 37 2.04 -9.60 -1.60
C LEU A 37 0.94 -10.15 -2.52
N ARG A 38 1.14 -11.37 -3.03
CA ARG A 38 0.18 -12.02 -3.93
C ARG A 38 -1.07 -12.50 -3.20
N LYS A 39 -0.91 -13.03 -1.98
CA LYS A 39 -2.01 -13.56 -1.18
C LYS A 39 -2.77 -12.42 -0.53
N GLU A 40 -4.09 -12.41 -0.72
CA GLU A 40 -4.98 -11.41 -0.14
C GLU A 40 -4.98 -11.47 1.39
N LYS A 41 -4.97 -12.68 1.96
CA LYS A 41 -4.87 -12.88 3.41
C LYS A 41 -3.64 -12.17 4.00
N ASP A 42 -2.46 -12.35 3.38
CA ASP A 42 -1.22 -11.73 3.86
C ASP A 42 -1.31 -10.19 3.79
N ARG A 43 -1.98 -9.63 2.77
CA ARG A 43 -2.20 -8.18 2.68
C ARG A 43 -3.11 -7.68 3.79
N HIS A 44 -4.22 -8.37 4.02
CA HIS A 44 -5.15 -8.01 5.09
C HIS A 44 -4.48 -8.09 6.47
N ASP A 45 -3.75 -9.17 6.75
CA ASP A 45 -3.05 -9.36 8.02
C ASP A 45 -1.99 -8.24 8.25
N VAL A 46 -1.29 -7.81 7.20
CA VAL A 46 -0.35 -6.67 7.26
C VAL A 46 -1.07 -5.34 7.47
N ILE A 47 -2.17 -5.09 6.76
CA ILE A 47 -2.98 -3.86 6.91
C ILE A 47 -3.50 -3.76 8.34
N GLU A 48 -4.01 -4.85 8.90
CA GLU A 48 -4.52 -4.89 10.27
C GLU A 48 -3.39 -4.65 11.29
N TYR A 49 -2.23 -5.26 11.09
CA TYR A 49 -1.04 -4.96 11.89
C TYR A 49 -0.66 -3.47 11.81
N MET A 50 -0.63 -2.88 10.61
CA MET A 50 -0.31 -1.47 10.43
C MET A 50 -1.29 -0.55 11.15
N LYS A 51 -2.61 -0.86 11.15
CA LYS A 51 -3.62 -0.10 11.92
C LYS A 51 -3.33 -0.13 13.42
N GLN A 52 -2.91 -1.28 13.94
CA GLN A 52 -2.59 -1.44 15.36
C GLN A 52 -1.26 -0.78 15.73
N ALA A 53 -0.25 -0.89 14.86
CA ALA A 53 1.11 -0.42 15.09
C ALA A 53 1.29 1.09 14.83
N SER A 54 0.40 1.73 14.08
CA SER A 54 0.47 3.15 13.72
C SER A 54 -0.41 4.04 14.62
N LYS A 55 -0.77 3.53 15.81
CA LYS A 55 -1.52 4.27 16.84
C LYS A 55 -0.69 5.35 17.51
#